data_AF-A0A975B1D8-F1
#
_entry.id   AF-A0A975B1D8-F1
#
_cell.length_a   1.000
_cell.length_b   1.000
_cell.length_c   1.000
_cell.angle_alpha   90.00
_cell.angle_beta   90.00
_cell.angle_gamma   90.00
#
_symmetry.space_group_name_H-M   'P 1'
#
loop_
_entity.id
_entity.type
_entity.pdbx_description
1 polymer ?
#
loop_
_entity_poly.entity_id
_entity_poly.type
_entity_poly.pdbx_seq_one_letter_code
_entity_poly.pdbx_strand_id
1 'polypeptide(L)'
;MQEFMQTYKDNVDDIENFLIETIKNTGNLHNHQKDNFITQFKAFPSLELVYICNKDDFTQNSPNIYRHEISMLQVGSDRKYLLSKIKLSDKSISVSAPYISSATGQTCITVAKEEAGQIFLLDFDLVILLQRLGLVNVHKQFNFISKSFYMITANVMMLLALFTVGYALFDFFHSIFIKEYISIESIFKPVIALTLGLAIFDLAKTILEQEVIFKSYSKNGKAEYKVLIKFSITIIIALLIESLMVVFKIAIADYHQMIHAFYLVGGVSTLIISLGLFIYFTKQSLINKHL
;
A
#
# COMPACT_ATOMS: atom_id res chain seq x y z
N MET A 1 2.55 -7.31 5.70
CA MET A 1 1.77 -7.86 6.83
C MET A 1 0.79 -6.84 7.39
N GLN A 2 1.25 -5.66 7.86
CA GLN A 2 0.35 -4.58 8.34
C GLN A 2 -0.69 -4.15 7.30
N GLU A 3 -0.28 -4.04 6.02
CA GLU A 3 -1.19 -3.69 4.93
C GLU A 3 -2.35 -4.69 4.76
N PHE A 4 -2.06 -5.99 4.65
CA PHE A 4 -3.09 -7.03 4.53
C PHE A 4 -4.02 -7.08 5.74
N MET A 5 -3.50 -6.85 6.94
CA MET A 5 -4.30 -6.75 8.16
C MET A 5 -5.21 -5.52 8.14
N GLN A 6 -4.76 -4.40 7.59
CA GLN A 6 -5.61 -3.21 7.43
C GLN A 6 -6.70 -3.46 6.38
N THR A 7 -6.35 -4.07 5.24
CA THR A 7 -7.35 -4.46 4.22
C THR A 7 -8.39 -5.41 4.78
N TYR A 8 -8.00 -6.38 5.62
CA TYR A 8 -8.95 -7.21 6.34
C TYR A 8 -9.88 -6.39 7.23
N LYS A 9 -9.32 -5.51 8.08
CA LYS A 9 -10.09 -4.65 9.00
C LYS A 9 -11.09 -3.75 8.27
N ASP A 10 -10.73 -3.27 7.09
CA ASP A 10 -11.59 -2.40 6.30
C ASP A 10 -12.74 -3.18 5.62
N ASN A 11 -12.70 -4.52 5.56
CA ASN A 11 -13.65 -5.37 4.84
C ASN A 11 -14.09 -6.62 5.66
N VAL A 12 -14.10 -6.53 7.00
CA VAL A 12 -14.34 -7.70 7.88
C VAL A 12 -15.67 -8.37 7.57
N ASP A 13 -16.75 -7.59 7.49
CA ASP A 13 -18.11 -8.12 7.33
C ASP A 13 -18.25 -8.90 6.01
N ASP A 14 -17.70 -8.37 4.92
CA ASP A 14 -17.75 -9.02 3.60
C ASP A 14 -16.94 -10.33 3.58
N ILE A 15 -15.75 -10.31 4.21
CA ILE A 15 -14.86 -11.49 4.28
C ILE A 15 -15.50 -12.58 5.15
N GLU A 16 -16.02 -12.22 6.32
CA GLU A 16 -16.67 -13.17 7.23
C GLU A 16 -17.94 -13.76 6.61
N ASN A 17 -18.79 -12.92 5.98
CA ASN A 17 -19.98 -13.39 5.28
C ASN A 17 -19.62 -14.35 4.14
N PHE A 18 -18.63 -14.00 3.31
CA PHE A 18 -18.15 -14.88 2.25
C PHE A 18 -17.70 -16.24 2.79
N LEU A 19 -16.91 -16.27 3.86
CA LEU A 19 -16.42 -17.51 4.47
C LEU A 19 -17.57 -18.33 5.06
N ILE A 20 -18.50 -17.70 5.77
CA ILE A 20 -19.64 -18.38 6.39
C ILE A 20 -20.55 -18.99 5.31
N GLU A 21 -20.94 -18.23 4.29
CA GLU A 21 -21.78 -18.71 3.20
C GLU A 21 -21.10 -19.83 2.41
N THR A 22 -19.80 -19.68 2.18
CA THR A 22 -18.97 -20.70 1.53
C THR A 22 -19.02 -22.03 2.28
N ILE A 23 -18.81 -22.01 3.60
CA ILE A 23 -18.83 -23.23 4.42
C ILE A 23 -20.23 -23.81 4.52
N LYS A 24 -21.29 -22.98 4.58
CA LYS A 24 -22.68 -23.45 4.52
C LYS A 24 -22.97 -24.18 3.20
N ASN A 25 -22.53 -23.62 2.08
CA ASN A 25 -22.75 -24.19 0.74
C ASN A 25 -21.95 -25.47 0.49
N THR A 26 -20.87 -25.72 1.24
CA THR A 26 -20.07 -26.96 1.17
C THR A 26 -20.82 -28.16 1.74
N GLY A 27 -21.92 -27.94 2.48
CA GLY A 27 -22.73 -28.99 3.09
C GLY A 27 -22.10 -29.59 4.35
N ASN A 28 -22.32 -30.89 4.56
CA ASN A 28 -21.85 -31.58 5.77
C ASN A 28 -20.35 -31.93 5.65
N LEU A 29 -19.52 -31.33 6.52
CA LEU A 29 -18.07 -31.53 6.54
C LEU A 29 -17.67 -32.94 6.96
N HIS A 30 -18.51 -33.61 7.75
CA HIS A 30 -18.27 -34.99 8.16
C HIS A 30 -18.18 -35.94 6.95
N ASN A 31 -18.93 -35.69 5.88
CA ASN A 31 -18.88 -36.51 4.66
C ASN A 31 -17.52 -36.38 3.94
N HIS A 32 -16.89 -35.21 4.03
CA HIS A 32 -15.62 -34.88 3.39
C HIS A 32 -14.40 -35.30 4.22
N GLN A 33 -14.62 -35.89 5.40
CA GLN A 33 -13.54 -36.52 6.15
C GLN A 33 -13.02 -37.78 5.44
N LYS A 34 -13.88 -38.49 4.69
CA LYS A 34 -13.53 -39.74 4.00
C LYS A 34 -12.53 -39.54 2.87
N ASP A 35 -12.55 -38.38 2.22
CA ASP A 35 -11.64 -38.01 1.13
C ASP A 35 -10.58 -36.99 1.57
N ASN A 36 -10.35 -36.83 2.88
CA ASN A 36 -9.39 -35.87 3.44
C ASN A 36 -9.56 -34.45 2.91
N PHE A 37 -10.82 -34.03 2.69
CA PHE A 37 -11.17 -32.69 2.24
C PHE A 37 -10.57 -32.27 0.88
N ILE A 38 -10.19 -33.22 0.02
CA ILE A 38 -9.55 -32.94 -1.28
C ILE A 38 -10.43 -32.01 -2.14
N THR A 39 -11.75 -32.19 -2.11
CA THR A 39 -12.69 -31.34 -2.86
C THR A 39 -12.69 -29.89 -2.35
N GLN A 40 -12.58 -29.68 -1.04
CA GLN A 40 -12.51 -28.36 -0.41
C GLN A 40 -11.20 -27.68 -0.76
N PHE A 41 -10.07 -28.38 -0.68
CA PHE A 41 -8.80 -27.80 -1.09
C PHE A 41 -8.82 -27.37 -2.57
N LYS A 42 -9.49 -28.13 -3.46
CA LYS A 42 -9.66 -27.73 -4.87
C LYS A 42 -10.56 -26.51 -5.03
N ALA A 43 -11.69 -26.47 -4.33
CA ALA A 43 -12.64 -25.34 -4.39
C ALA A 43 -12.10 -24.06 -3.71
N PHE A 44 -11.20 -24.22 -2.75
CA PHE A 44 -10.64 -23.15 -1.93
C PHE A 44 -9.10 -23.15 -1.98
N PRO A 45 -8.49 -22.42 -2.93
CA PRO A 45 -7.05 -22.24 -2.97
C PRO A 45 -6.46 -21.62 -1.71
N SER A 46 -7.24 -20.77 -1.03
CA SER A 46 -6.87 -20.15 0.25
C SER A 46 -6.95 -21.10 1.44
N LEU A 47 -7.61 -22.25 1.33
CA LEU A 47 -7.65 -23.25 2.40
C LEU A 47 -6.28 -23.89 2.53
N GLU A 48 -5.68 -23.73 3.70
CA GLU A 48 -4.33 -24.15 4.03
C GLU A 48 -4.33 -25.47 4.78
N LEU A 49 -5.20 -25.57 5.81
CA LEU A 49 -5.20 -26.66 6.78
C LEU A 49 -6.61 -26.93 7.29
N VAL A 50 -6.95 -28.20 7.47
CA VAL A 50 -8.18 -28.66 8.14
C VAL A 50 -7.82 -29.60 9.29
N TYR A 51 -8.46 -29.42 10.44
CA TYR A 51 -8.34 -30.30 11.59
C TYR A 51 -9.62 -30.26 12.44
N ILE A 52 -9.77 -31.25 13.31
CA ILE A 52 -10.98 -31.47 14.11
C ILE A 52 -10.59 -31.47 15.58
N CYS A 53 -11.40 -30.79 16.39
CA CYS A 53 -11.31 -30.78 17.83
C CYS A 53 -12.57 -31.37 18.46
N ASN A 54 -12.38 -31.93 19.65
CA ASN A 54 -13.48 -32.29 20.54
C ASN A 54 -14.18 -31.02 21.04
N LYS A 55 -15.51 -31.09 21.16
CA LYS A 55 -16.33 -29.95 21.59
C LYS A 55 -16.11 -29.59 23.06
N ASP A 56 -15.92 -30.60 23.92
CA ASP A 56 -15.91 -30.41 25.37
C ASP A 56 -14.60 -29.83 25.91
N ASP A 57 -13.46 -30.33 25.42
CA ASP A 57 -12.13 -29.98 25.91
C ASP A 57 -11.27 -29.19 24.90
N PHE A 58 -11.77 -28.99 23.67
CA PHE A 58 -11.04 -28.35 22.57
C PHE A 58 -9.69 -29.02 22.25
N THR A 59 -9.53 -30.30 22.60
CA THR A 59 -8.34 -31.07 22.22
C THR A 59 -8.47 -31.54 20.77
N GLN A 60 -7.37 -31.46 20.03
CA GLN A 60 -7.34 -31.88 18.64
C GLN A 60 -7.38 -33.41 18.55
N ASN A 61 -8.40 -33.96 17.89
CA ASN A 61 -8.61 -35.41 17.77
C ASN A 61 -8.33 -35.97 16.36
N SER A 62 -8.06 -35.11 15.38
CA SER A 62 -7.67 -35.50 14.01
C SER A 62 -6.24 -35.09 13.68
N PRO A 63 -5.59 -35.71 12.69
CA PRO A 63 -4.38 -35.15 12.10
C PRO A 63 -4.64 -33.77 11.50
N ASN A 64 -3.57 -33.00 11.34
CA ASN A 64 -3.56 -31.83 10.48
C ASN A 64 -3.57 -32.30 9.03
N ILE A 65 -4.63 -31.96 8.30
CA ILE A 65 -4.78 -32.29 6.88
C ILE A 65 -4.45 -31.04 6.08
N TYR A 66 -3.34 -31.07 5.35
CA TYR A 66 -2.95 -30.04 4.41
C TYR A 66 -3.30 -30.47 2.99
N ARG A 67 -3.13 -29.56 2.04
CA ARG A 67 -3.39 -29.82 0.61
C ARG A 67 -2.64 -31.04 0.04
N HIS A 68 -1.39 -31.26 0.47
CA HIS A 68 -0.51 -32.30 -0.09
C HIS A 68 0.11 -33.22 0.96
N GLU A 69 -0.14 -32.97 2.24
CA GLU A 69 0.47 -33.71 3.34
C GLU A 69 -0.51 -33.86 4.50
N ILE A 70 -0.30 -34.90 5.30
CA ILE A 70 -1.07 -35.16 6.52
C ILE A 70 -0.07 -35.31 7.66
N SER A 71 -0.27 -34.58 8.74
CA SER A 71 0.63 -34.59 9.90
C SER A 71 -0.11 -35.01 11.17
N MET A 72 0.41 -36.04 11.84
CA MET A 72 -0.12 -36.55 13.10
C MET A 72 0.48 -35.85 14.33
N LEU A 73 1.47 -34.96 14.14
CA LEU A 73 2.26 -34.37 15.23
C LEU A 73 1.44 -33.56 16.24
N GLN A 74 0.32 -33.00 15.81
CA GLN A 74 -0.51 -32.08 16.60
C GLN A 74 -1.71 -32.77 17.25
N VAL A 75 -1.92 -34.07 17.02
CA VAL A 75 -2.99 -34.85 17.64
C VAL A 75 -2.79 -34.85 19.17
N GLY A 76 -3.84 -34.52 19.92
CA GLY A 76 -3.81 -34.36 21.37
C GLY A 76 -3.38 -32.98 21.87
N SER A 77 -3.08 -32.04 20.98
CA SER A 77 -2.73 -30.67 21.37
C SER A 77 -3.94 -29.89 21.88
N ASP A 78 -3.75 -29.05 22.90
CA ASP A 78 -4.78 -28.15 23.42
C ASP A 78 -4.95 -26.92 22.49
N ARG A 79 -6.17 -26.70 22.00
CA ARG A 79 -6.53 -25.57 21.12
C ARG A 79 -7.40 -24.52 21.81
N LYS A 80 -7.55 -24.55 23.14
CA LYS A 80 -8.38 -23.60 23.91
C LYS A 80 -8.04 -22.13 23.67
N TYR A 81 -6.80 -21.80 23.30
CA TYR A 81 -6.43 -20.41 22.97
C TYR A 81 -7.28 -19.84 21.81
N LEU A 82 -7.79 -20.70 20.91
CA LEU A 82 -8.66 -20.30 19.82
C LEU A 82 -10.07 -19.90 20.29
N LEU A 83 -10.53 -20.39 21.44
CA LEU A 83 -11.84 -20.01 22.01
C LEU A 83 -11.96 -18.49 22.21
N SER A 84 -10.86 -17.84 22.63
CA SER A 84 -10.84 -16.37 22.78
C SER A 84 -11.05 -15.62 21.46
N LYS A 85 -10.79 -16.28 20.33
CA LYS A 85 -10.84 -15.71 18.98
C LYS A 85 -12.10 -16.15 18.22
N ILE A 86 -12.76 -17.21 18.67
CA ILE A 86 -13.88 -17.87 18.01
C ILE A 86 -15.11 -17.70 18.91
N LYS A 87 -16.00 -16.76 18.56
CA LYS A 87 -17.25 -16.55 19.30
C LYS A 87 -18.35 -17.50 18.82
N LEU A 88 -18.34 -18.74 19.31
CA LEU A 88 -19.42 -19.73 19.11
C LEU A 88 -20.64 -19.41 20.00
N SER A 89 -21.14 -18.18 19.96
CA SER A 89 -22.14 -17.74 20.96
C SER A 89 -23.59 -17.94 20.54
N ASP A 90 -23.89 -18.30 19.28
CA ASP A 90 -25.27 -18.58 18.78
C ASP A 90 -25.33 -19.19 17.37
N LYS A 91 -24.22 -19.13 16.60
CA LYS A 91 -24.13 -19.65 15.22
C LYS A 91 -23.31 -20.94 15.21
N SER A 92 -23.76 -21.96 14.47
CA SER A 92 -22.99 -23.21 14.24
C SER A 92 -21.69 -23.00 13.46
N ILE A 93 -21.46 -21.80 12.92
CA ILE A 93 -20.26 -21.40 12.21
C ILE A 93 -19.81 -20.05 12.75
N SER A 94 -18.50 -19.91 13.01
CA SER A 94 -17.87 -18.66 13.43
C SER A 94 -16.50 -18.48 12.76
N VAL A 95 -16.07 -17.24 12.64
CA VAL A 95 -14.80 -16.86 12.00
C VAL A 95 -13.92 -16.18 13.04
N SER A 96 -12.63 -16.51 13.06
CA SER A 96 -11.66 -15.90 13.96
C SER A 96 -11.13 -14.57 13.39
N ALA A 97 -10.69 -13.67 14.27
CA ALA A 97 -9.79 -12.61 13.84
C ALA A 97 -8.48 -13.20 13.27
N PRO A 98 -7.77 -12.53 12.34
CA PRO A 98 -6.55 -13.07 11.76
C PRO A 98 -5.44 -13.21 12.81
N TYR A 99 -4.69 -14.32 12.74
CA TYR A 99 -3.59 -14.61 13.65
C TYR A 99 -2.48 -15.42 12.95
N ILE A 100 -1.34 -15.61 13.60
CA ILE A 100 -0.25 -16.41 13.07
C ILE A 100 -0.51 -17.88 13.42
N SER A 101 -0.64 -18.74 12.41
CA SER A 101 -0.79 -20.19 12.59
C SER A 101 0.45 -20.76 13.26
N SER A 102 0.27 -21.56 14.31
CA SER A 102 1.38 -22.30 14.94
C SER A 102 1.88 -23.46 14.08
N ALA A 103 1.06 -23.92 13.13
CA ALA A 103 1.39 -25.05 12.27
C ALA A 103 2.25 -24.63 11.07
N THR A 104 2.02 -23.45 10.51
CA THR A 104 2.67 -23.00 9.25
C THR A 104 3.44 -21.69 9.38
N GLY A 105 3.24 -20.94 10.46
CA GLY A 105 3.84 -19.62 10.66
C GLY A 105 3.26 -18.51 9.78
N GLN A 106 2.24 -18.81 8.98
CA GLN A 106 1.58 -17.85 8.09
C GLN A 106 0.41 -17.14 8.81
N THR A 107 0.02 -15.96 8.33
CA THR A 107 -1.19 -15.29 8.84
C THR A 107 -2.42 -15.96 8.26
N CYS A 108 -3.24 -16.55 9.12
CA CYS A 108 -4.47 -17.21 8.73
C CYS A 108 -5.71 -16.63 9.43
N ILE A 109 -6.87 -16.96 8.86
CA ILE A 109 -8.19 -16.82 9.47
C ILE A 109 -8.77 -18.22 9.60
N THR A 110 -9.29 -18.56 10.77
CA THR A 110 -9.91 -19.88 11.00
C THR A 110 -11.42 -19.75 10.96
N VAL A 111 -12.06 -20.61 10.18
CA VAL A 111 -13.50 -20.85 10.27
C VAL A 111 -13.74 -22.08 11.14
N ALA A 112 -14.52 -21.93 12.20
CA ALA A 112 -14.94 -23.01 13.08
C ALA A 112 -16.38 -23.37 12.78
N LYS A 113 -16.64 -24.65 12.47
CA LYS A 113 -18.00 -25.19 12.29
C LYS A 113 -18.23 -26.32 13.29
N GLU A 114 -19.27 -26.20 14.09
CA GLU A 114 -19.74 -27.30 14.94
C GLU A 114 -20.67 -28.22 14.13
N GLU A 115 -20.35 -29.52 14.06
CA GLU A 115 -21.13 -30.51 13.33
C GLU A 115 -20.93 -31.90 13.95
N ALA A 116 -22.03 -32.64 14.12
CA ALA A 116 -22.01 -34.01 14.68
C ALA A 116 -21.27 -34.16 16.04
N GLY A 117 -21.32 -33.13 16.89
CA GLY A 117 -20.65 -33.14 18.20
C GLY A 117 -19.13 -32.89 18.14
N GLN A 118 -18.60 -32.50 16.98
CA GLN A 118 -17.21 -32.16 16.75
C GLN A 118 -17.07 -30.74 16.21
N ILE A 119 -15.89 -30.15 16.34
CA ILE A 119 -15.58 -28.82 15.84
C ILE A 119 -14.56 -28.94 14.71
N PHE A 120 -14.99 -28.62 13.50
CA PHE A 120 -14.14 -28.55 12.32
C PHE A 120 -13.51 -27.17 12.25
N LEU A 121 -12.19 -27.12 12.17
CA LEU A 121 -11.40 -25.91 12.06
C LEU A 121 -10.73 -25.89 10.68
N LEU A 122 -11.02 -24.83 9.92
CA LEU A 122 -10.52 -24.61 8.57
C LEU A 122 -9.69 -23.34 8.56
N ASP A 123 -8.38 -23.47 8.42
CA ASP A 123 -7.45 -22.34 8.38
C ASP A 123 -7.28 -21.88 6.92
N PHE A 124 -7.57 -20.60 6.68
CA PHE A 124 -7.42 -19.94 5.40
C PHE A 124 -6.24 -18.97 5.44
N ASP A 125 -5.31 -19.08 4.49
CA ASP A 125 -4.26 -18.08 4.31
C ASP A 125 -4.89 -16.72 3.95
N LEU A 126 -4.56 -15.71 4.75
CA LEU A 126 -5.15 -14.37 4.62
C LEU A 126 -4.80 -13.73 3.27
N VAL A 127 -3.56 -13.88 2.80
CA VAL A 127 -3.08 -13.20 1.59
C VAL A 127 -3.75 -13.79 0.35
N ILE A 128 -3.83 -15.11 0.25
CA ILE A 128 -4.49 -15.81 -0.85
C ILE A 128 -6.00 -15.54 -0.82
N LEU A 129 -6.61 -15.49 0.37
CA LEU A 129 -8.03 -15.14 0.52
C LEU A 129 -8.31 -13.71 0.00
N LEU A 130 -7.52 -12.73 0.42
CA LEU A 130 -7.67 -11.34 -0.02
C LEU A 130 -7.43 -11.19 -1.54
N GLN A 131 -6.51 -11.96 -2.13
CA GLN A 131 -6.31 -12.01 -3.57
C GLN A 131 -7.52 -12.57 -4.30
N ARG A 132 -8.11 -13.65 -3.79
CA ARG A 132 -9.31 -14.26 -4.38
C ARG A 132 -10.50 -13.30 -4.38
N LEU A 133 -10.63 -12.50 -3.33
CA LEU A 133 -11.67 -11.47 -3.21
C LEU A 133 -11.38 -10.22 -4.05
N GLY A 134 -10.24 -10.16 -4.75
CA GLY A 134 -9.85 -9.00 -5.57
C GLY A 134 -9.50 -7.74 -4.76
N LEU A 135 -9.30 -7.90 -3.44
CA LEU A 135 -8.93 -6.84 -2.50
C LEU A 135 -7.43 -6.55 -2.57
N VAL A 136 -6.62 -7.52 -3.02
CA VAL A 136 -5.17 -7.43 -3.14
C VAL A 136 -4.71 -8.02 -4.47
N ASN A 137 -3.82 -7.33 -5.18
CA ASN A 137 -3.25 -7.82 -6.45
C ASN A 137 -1.75 -8.09 -6.30
N VAL A 138 -1.34 -9.35 -6.09
CA VAL A 138 0.09 -9.73 -6.02
C VAL A 138 0.51 -10.48 -7.28
N HIS A 139 0.72 -9.76 -8.39
CA HIS A 139 1.35 -10.36 -9.57
C HIS A 139 2.88 -10.25 -9.48
N LYS A 140 3.53 -11.31 -8.97
CA LYS A 140 4.99 -11.31 -8.68
C LYS A 140 5.88 -10.96 -9.89
N GLN A 141 5.55 -11.45 -11.09
CA GLN A 141 6.38 -11.23 -12.30
C GLN A 141 6.25 -9.82 -12.88
N PHE A 142 5.01 -9.33 -13.04
CA PHE A 142 4.76 -7.96 -13.48
C PHE A 142 5.38 -6.95 -12.49
N ASN A 143 5.28 -7.25 -11.20
CA ASN A 143 5.87 -6.42 -10.17
C ASN A 143 7.39 -6.30 -10.27
N PHE A 144 8.10 -7.36 -10.62
CA PHE A 144 9.56 -7.33 -10.77
C PHE A 144 9.97 -6.40 -11.93
N ILE A 145 9.35 -6.56 -13.10
CA ILE A 145 9.67 -5.74 -14.29
C ILE A 145 9.39 -4.26 -14.02
N SER A 146 8.21 -3.93 -13.51
CA SER A 146 7.86 -2.54 -13.19
C SER A 146 8.81 -1.94 -12.14
N LYS A 147 9.12 -2.71 -11.08
CA LYS A 147 10.03 -2.26 -10.02
C LYS A 147 11.44 -1.97 -10.55
N SER A 148 11.96 -2.83 -11.44
CA SER A 148 13.26 -2.59 -12.09
C SER A 148 13.24 -1.34 -12.95
N PHE A 149 12.18 -1.11 -13.73
CA PHE A 149 12.05 0.08 -14.56
C PHE A 149 12.04 1.37 -13.73
N TYR A 150 11.22 1.42 -12.67
CA TYR A 150 11.16 2.57 -11.77
C TYR A 150 12.48 2.79 -11.02
N MET A 151 13.18 1.72 -10.64
CA MET A 151 14.48 1.81 -10.01
C MET A 151 15.53 2.44 -10.93
N ILE A 152 15.61 1.99 -12.19
CA ILE A 152 16.54 2.58 -13.18
C ILE A 152 16.21 4.05 -13.41
N THR A 153 14.93 4.36 -13.64
CA THR A 153 14.47 5.72 -13.93
C THR A 153 14.82 6.68 -12.80
N ALA A 154 14.53 6.29 -11.56
CA ALA A 154 14.80 7.14 -10.42
C ALA A 154 16.31 7.32 -10.15
N ASN A 155 17.14 6.29 -10.39
CA ASN A 155 18.60 6.44 -10.29
C ASN A 155 19.14 7.45 -11.31
N VAL A 156 18.66 7.41 -12.56
CA VAL A 156 19.02 8.38 -13.59
C VAL A 156 18.61 9.79 -13.18
N MET A 157 17.39 9.97 -12.68
CA MET A 157 16.92 11.27 -12.21
C MET A 157 17.75 11.81 -11.03
N MET A 158 18.14 10.94 -10.10
CA MET A 158 18.97 11.32 -8.95
C MET A 158 20.37 11.77 -9.39
N LEU A 159 20.95 11.09 -10.39
CA LEU A 159 22.23 11.48 -10.99
C LEU A 159 22.12 12.83 -11.71
N LEU A 160 21.04 13.05 -12.47
CA LEU A 160 20.78 14.33 -13.15
C LEU A 160 20.58 15.48 -12.15
N ALA A 161 19.86 15.23 -11.05
CA ALA A 161 19.68 16.20 -9.97
C ALA A 161 21.03 16.59 -9.34
N LEU A 162 21.87 15.60 -9.03
CA LEU A 162 23.20 15.83 -8.46
C LEU A 162 24.10 16.58 -9.44
N PHE A 163 24.09 16.22 -10.73
CA PHE A 163 24.83 16.93 -11.76
C PHE A 163 24.37 18.39 -11.88
N THR A 164 23.06 18.64 -11.88
CA THR A 164 22.50 20.01 -11.97
C THR A 164 22.92 20.86 -10.78
N VAL A 165 22.82 20.32 -9.55
CA VAL A 165 23.26 20.99 -8.32
C VAL A 165 24.77 21.24 -8.32
N GLY A 166 25.56 20.23 -8.67
CA GLY A 166 27.01 20.31 -8.73
C GLY A 166 27.50 21.34 -9.75
N TYR A 167 26.91 21.33 -10.95
CA TYR A 167 27.19 22.31 -11.98
C TYR A 167 26.82 23.73 -11.54
N ALA A 168 25.66 23.92 -10.92
CA ALA A 168 25.20 25.22 -10.42
C ALA A 168 26.14 25.80 -9.37
N LEU A 169 26.58 24.97 -8.42
CA LEU A 169 27.55 25.38 -7.40
C LEU A 169 28.90 25.70 -8.03
N PHE A 170 29.40 24.87 -8.95
CA PHE A 170 30.65 25.10 -9.64
C PHE A 170 30.64 26.42 -10.42
N ASP A 171 29.59 26.69 -11.20
CA ASP A 171 29.43 27.93 -11.97
C ASP A 171 29.33 29.16 -11.07
N PHE A 172 28.66 29.05 -9.92
CA PHE A 172 28.58 30.11 -8.92
C PHE A 172 29.94 30.42 -8.30
N PHE A 173 30.66 29.39 -7.83
CA PHE A 173 32.01 29.55 -7.28
C PHE A 173 32.96 30.15 -8.31
N HIS A 174 32.96 29.64 -9.54
CA HIS A 174 33.76 30.21 -10.62
C HIS A 174 33.39 31.69 -10.87
N SER A 175 32.10 32.03 -10.87
CA SER A 175 31.65 33.41 -11.10
C SER A 175 32.03 34.38 -9.98
N ILE A 176 32.11 33.94 -8.71
CA ILE A 176 32.53 34.81 -7.59
C ILE A 176 34.05 34.99 -7.55
N PHE A 177 34.82 33.91 -7.74
CA PHE A 177 36.26 33.93 -7.51
C PHE A 177 37.06 34.36 -8.74
N ILE A 178 36.51 34.23 -9.96
CA ILE A 178 37.26 34.45 -11.21
C ILE A 178 36.73 35.64 -12.03
N LYS A 179 35.46 36.05 -11.88
CA LYS A 179 34.90 37.23 -12.59
C LYS A 179 34.83 38.45 -11.67
N GLU A 180 35.39 39.57 -12.11
CA GLU A 180 35.41 40.85 -11.36
C GLU A 180 34.04 41.56 -11.26
N TYR A 181 33.05 41.15 -12.07
CA TYR A 181 31.71 41.74 -12.06
C TYR A 181 30.63 40.70 -11.73
N ILE A 182 30.03 40.82 -10.54
CA ILE A 182 28.90 39.99 -10.10
C ILE A 182 27.61 40.62 -10.63
N SER A 183 26.99 39.97 -11.62
CA SER A 183 25.64 40.33 -12.05
C SER A 183 24.60 39.66 -11.16
N ILE A 184 23.42 40.29 -11.04
CA ILE A 184 22.26 39.69 -10.36
C ILE A 184 21.89 38.33 -10.97
N GLU A 185 22.06 38.17 -12.29
CA GLU A 185 21.84 36.92 -13.01
C GLU A 185 22.77 35.79 -12.55
N SER A 186 24.01 36.11 -12.15
CA SER A 186 24.98 35.16 -11.60
C SER A 186 24.56 34.60 -10.24
N ILE A 187 23.66 35.28 -9.52
CA ILE A 187 23.09 34.81 -8.25
C ILE A 187 21.82 34.00 -8.51
N PHE A 188 20.96 34.44 -9.42
CA PHE A 188 19.68 33.77 -9.68
C PHE A 188 19.82 32.44 -10.44
N LYS A 189 20.74 32.33 -11.41
CA LYS A 189 20.94 31.07 -12.17
C LYS A 189 21.24 29.86 -11.27
N PRO A 190 22.17 29.95 -10.30
CA PRO A 190 22.40 28.88 -9.34
C PRO A 190 21.19 28.59 -8.45
N VAL A 191 20.48 29.62 -7.98
CA VAL A 191 19.26 29.42 -7.16
C VAL A 191 18.20 28.62 -7.91
N ILE A 192 17.99 28.91 -9.20
CA ILE A 192 17.06 28.16 -10.06
C ILE A 192 17.53 26.71 -10.23
N ALA A 193 18.78 26.51 -10.61
CA ALA A 193 19.32 25.18 -10.85
C ALA A 193 19.32 24.32 -9.56
N LEU A 194 19.57 24.91 -8.40
CA LEU A 194 19.44 24.26 -7.10
C LEU A 194 17.99 23.87 -6.80
N THR A 195 17.04 24.79 -7.04
CA THR A 195 15.61 24.54 -6.83
C THR A 195 15.10 23.42 -7.74
N LEU A 196 15.48 23.45 -9.03
CA LEU A 196 15.14 22.43 -10.01
C LEU A 196 15.76 21.08 -9.64
N GLY A 197 17.04 21.07 -9.26
CA GLY A 197 17.74 19.87 -8.82
C GLY A 197 17.08 19.24 -7.60
N LEU A 198 16.71 20.04 -6.60
CA LEU A 198 16.01 19.56 -5.41
C LEU A 198 14.63 18.99 -5.76
N ALA A 199 13.87 19.63 -6.64
CA ALA A 199 12.57 19.13 -7.09
C ALA A 199 12.70 17.78 -7.83
N ILE A 200 13.68 17.64 -8.72
CA ILE A 200 13.96 16.38 -9.43
C ILE A 200 14.37 15.28 -8.44
N PHE A 201 15.21 15.61 -7.46
CA PHE A 201 15.64 14.69 -6.41
C PHE A 201 14.47 14.19 -5.56
N ASP A 202 13.59 15.10 -5.12
CA ASP A 202 12.40 14.74 -4.33
C ASP A 202 11.44 13.85 -5.11
N LEU A 203 11.26 14.09 -6.41
CA LEU A 203 10.48 13.22 -7.29
C LEU A 203 11.14 11.84 -7.44
N ALA A 204 12.44 11.79 -7.72
CA ALA A 204 13.17 10.53 -7.86
C ALA A 204 13.08 9.69 -6.58
N LYS A 205 13.29 10.33 -5.42
CA LYS A 205 13.12 9.71 -4.10
C LYS A 205 11.70 9.19 -3.89
N THR A 206 10.70 10.00 -4.25
CA THR A 206 9.28 9.61 -4.12
C THR A 206 8.98 8.38 -4.98
N ILE A 207 9.43 8.33 -6.23
CA ILE A 207 9.25 7.16 -7.12
C ILE A 207 9.89 5.91 -6.51
N LEU A 208 11.12 6.01 -5.98
CA LEU A 208 11.77 4.88 -5.31
C LEU A 208 11.00 4.40 -4.08
N GLU A 209 10.60 5.32 -3.20
CA GLU A 209 9.85 4.98 -2.00
C GLU A 209 8.53 4.29 -2.35
N GLN A 210 7.82 4.80 -3.35
CA GLN A 210 6.48 4.35 -3.74
C GLN A 210 6.46 3.04 -4.51
N GLU A 211 7.22 2.98 -5.60
CA GLU A 211 7.10 1.90 -6.58
C GLU A 211 8.09 0.75 -6.30
N VAL A 212 9.20 1.06 -5.63
CA VAL A 212 10.29 0.11 -5.38
C VAL A 212 10.27 -0.39 -3.95
N ILE A 213 10.21 0.49 -2.95
CA ILE A 213 10.36 0.11 -1.53
C ILE A 213 9.03 -0.28 -0.89
N PHE A 214 8.01 0.58 -0.97
CA PHE A 214 6.75 0.45 -0.24
C PHE A 214 5.54 0.24 -1.16
N LYS A 215 5.69 -0.58 -2.21
CA LYS A 215 4.57 -0.85 -3.10
C LYS A 215 3.38 -1.41 -2.33
N SER A 216 2.30 -0.63 -2.29
CA SER A 216 1.04 -1.00 -1.68
C SER A 216 0.36 -2.03 -2.60
N TYR A 217 0.07 -3.22 -2.10
CA TYR A 217 -0.68 -4.25 -2.84
C TYR A 217 -2.20 -4.19 -2.59
N SER A 218 -2.62 -3.39 -1.62
CA SER A 218 -4.01 -3.08 -1.32
C SER A 218 -4.47 -1.87 -2.14
N LYS A 219 -5.72 -1.89 -2.62
CA LYS A 219 -6.34 -0.78 -3.36
C LYS A 219 -6.76 0.37 -2.44
N ASN A 220 -5.85 0.85 -1.59
CA ASN A 220 -6.12 1.96 -0.69
C ASN A 220 -5.77 3.30 -1.36
N GLY A 221 -6.75 3.89 -2.08
CA GLY A 221 -6.59 5.19 -2.76
C GLY A 221 -6.13 6.34 -1.85
N LYS A 222 -6.28 6.21 -0.52
CA LYS A 222 -5.75 7.18 0.47
C LYS A 222 -4.24 7.40 0.34
N ALA A 223 -3.46 6.37 0.04
CA ALA A 223 -2.01 6.46 -0.08
C ALA A 223 -1.59 7.13 -1.40
N GLU A 224 -2.30 6.84 -2.49
CA GLU A 224 -2.04 7.38 -3.83
C GLU A 224 -2.23 8.90 -3.87
N TYR A 225 -3.33 9.42 -3.31
CA TYR A 225 -3.59 10.86 -3.30
C TYR A 225 -2.56 11.66 -2.49
N LYS A 226 -2.09 11.11 -1.37
CA LYS A 226 -1.10 11.79 -0.50
C LYS A 226 0.19 12.09 -1.27
N VAL A 227 0.55 11.21 -2.19
CA VAL A 227 1.78 11.29 -2.97
C VAL A 227 1.62 12.30 -4.08
N LEU A 228 0.51 12.22 -4.81
CA LEU A 228 0.17 13.20 -5.83
C LEU A 228 0.16 14.63 -5.25
N ILE A 229 -0.40 14.80 -4.04
CA ILE A 229 -0.40 16.08 -3.32
C ILE A 229 1.04 16.52 -3.01
N LYS A 230 1.85 15.66 -2.40
CA LYS A 230 3.24 15.99 -2.06
C LYS A 230 4.05 16.38 -3.29
N PHE A 231 3.88 15.64 -4.39
CA PHE A 231 4.52 15.92 -5.67
C PHE A 231 4.08 17.27 -6.27
N SER A 232 2.78 17.55 -6.25
CA SER A 232 2.22 18.81 -6.75
C SER A 232 2.73 20.02 -5.96
N ILE A 233 2.86 19.89 -4.64
CA ILE A 233 3.43 20.93 -3.77
C ILE A 233 4.87 21.25 -4.19
N THR A 234 5.71 20.24 -4.40
CA THR A 234 7.10 20.45 -4.84
C THR A 234 7.18 21.19 -6.18
N ILE A 235 6.34 20.83 -7.17
CA ILE A 235 6.28 21.54 -8.46
C ILE A 235 5.85 23.00 -8.28
N ILE A 236 4.80 23.25 -7.50
CA ILE A 236 4.29 24.61 -7.26
C ILE A 236 5.36 25.49 -6.61
N ILE A 237 6.12 24.96 -5.63
CA ILE A 237 7.22 25.69 -5.00
C ILE A 237 8.30 26.06 -6.02
N ALA A 238 8.67 25.12 -6.91
CA ALA A 238 9.64 25.40 -7.97
C ALA A 238 9.14 26.50 -8.93
N LEU A 239 7.88 26.43 -9.35
CA LEU A 239 7.26 27.45 -10.21
C LEU A 239 7.16 28.81 -9.53
N LEU A 240 6.93 28.86 -8.21
CA LEU A 240 6.91 30.12 -7.45
C LEU A 240 8.28 30.80 -7.45
N ILE A 241 9.35 30.04 -7.23
CA ILE A 241 10.73 30.58 -7.22
C ILE A 241 11.12 31.08 -8.62
N GLU A 242 10.81 30.32 -9.66
CA GLU A 242 11.05 30.72 -11.05
C GLU A 242 10.27 31.99 -11.42
N SER A 243 8.99 32.04 -11.04
CA SER A 243 8.12 33.19 -11.31
C SER A 243 8.62 34.45 -10.63
N LEU A 244 9.12 34.33 -9.40
CA LEU A 244 9.69 35.45 -8.66
C LEU A 244 10.95 35.99 -9.36
N MET A 245 11.81 35.13 -9.91
CA MET A 245 12.96 35.59 -10.71
C MET A 245 12.50 36.35 -11.96
N VAL A 246 11.53 35.81 -12.70
CA VAL A 246 11.00 36.47 -13.91
C VAL A 246 10.43 37.85 -13.58
N VAL A 247 9.71 37.97 -12.46
CA VAL A 247 9.20 39.26 -11.95
C VAL A 247 10.36 40.23 -11.69
N PHE A 248 11.41 39.80 -10.97
CA PHE A 248 12.56 40.66 -10.71
C PHE A 248 13.30 41.07 -11.99
N LYS A 249 13.47 40.15 -12.95
CA LYS A 249 14.12 40.42 -14.22
C LYS A 249 13.36 41.48 -15.02
N ILE A 250 12.03 41.36 -15.09
CA ILE A 250 11.17 42.32 -15.78
C ILE A 250 11.19 43.68 -15.06
N ALA A 251 11.11 43.69 -13.73
CA ALA A 251 11.11 44.93 -12.94
C ALA A 251 12.40 45.76 -13.12
N ILE A 252 13.54 45.11 -13.34
CA ILE A 252 14.83 45.78 -13.57
C ILE A 252 15.01 46.18 -15.04
N ALA A 253 14.54 45.36 -16.00
CA ALA A 253 14.83 45.55 -17.42
C ALA A 253 13.83 46.46 -18.15
N ASP A 254 12.53 46.17 -18.04
CA ASP A 254 11.48 46.90 -18.75
C ASP A 254 10.14 46.79 -18.02
N TYR A 255 9.75 47.86 -17.33
CA TYR A 255 8.51 47.94 -16.57
C TYR A 255 7.26 47.74 -17.45
N HIS A 256 7.33 48.02 -18.76
CA HIS A 256 6.18 47.80 -19.66
C HIS A 256 5.80 46.31 -19.79
N GLN A 257 6.73 45.40 -19.52
CA GLN A 257 6.50 43.95 -19.57
C GLN A 257 5.92 43.37 -18.27
N MET A 258 5.66 44.21 -17.24
CA MET A 258 5.14 43.76 -15.93
C MET A 258 3.80 43.02 -16.01
N ILE A 259 3.04 43.24 -17.08
CA ILE A 259 1.78 42.51 -17.31
C ILE A 259 2.00 41.00 -17.50
N HIS A 260 3.12 40.58 -18.12
CA HIS A 260 3.44 39.16 -18.28
C HIS A 260 3.82 38.52 -16.95
N ALA A 261 4.54 39.24 -16.09
CA ALA A 261 4.83 38.83 -14.72
C ALA A 261 3.54 38.64 -13.90
N PHE A 262 2.58 39.55 -14.07
CA PHE A 262 1.26 39.42 -13.43
C PHE A 262 0.53 38.14 -13.85
N TYR A 263 0.47 37.84 -15.15
CA TYR A 263 -0.17 36.61 -15.63
C TYR A 263 0.51 35.34 -15.12
N LEU A 264 1.84 35.35 -15.03
CA LEU A 264 2.61 34.22 -14.49
C LEU A 264 2.27 33.96 -13.03
N VAL A 265 2.30 35.00 -12.18
CA VAL A 265 1.93 34.91 -10.76
C VAL A 265 0.47 34.51 -10.60
N GLY A 266 -0.44 35.02 -11.44
CA GLY A 266 -1.85 34.63 -11.47
C GLY A 266 -2.05 33.14 -11.82
N GLY A 267 -1.27 32.61 -12.76
CA GLY A 267 -1.28 31.20 -13.14
C GLY A 267 -0.86 30.29 -11.99
N VAL A 268 0.25 30.61 -11.32
CA VAL A 268 0.71 29.85 -10.14
C VAL A 268 -0.30 29.97 -8.99
N SER A 269 -0.90 31.13 -8.77
CA SER A 269 -1.98 31.30 -7.78
C SER A 269 -3.18 30.40 -8.08
N THR A 270 -3.55 30.26 -9.35
CA THR A 270 -4.64 29.37 -9.79
C THR A 270 -4.30 27.90 -9.53
N LEU A 271 -3.04 27.47 -9.75
CA LEU A 271 -2.59 26.12 -9.42
C LEU A 271 -2.68 25.83 -7.93
N ILE A 272 -2.31 26.79 -7.07
CA ILE A 272 -2.44 26.66 -5.61
C ILE A 272 -3.90 26.47 -5.21
N ILE A 273 -4.82 27.28 -5.77
CA ILE A 273 -6.26 27.17 -5.49
C ILE A 273 -6.79 25.81 -5.97
N SER A 274 -6.42 25.38 -7.18
CA SER A 274 -6.82 24.08 -7.74
C SER A 274 -6.36 22.92 -6.85
N LEU A 275 -5.11 22.94 -6.38
CA LEU A 275 -4.59 21.94 -5.45
C LEU A 275 -5.32 21.98 -4.10
N GLY A 276 -5.61 23.19 -3.57
CA GLY A 276 -6.38 23.36 -2.35
C GLY A 276 -7.78 22.74 -2.43
N LEU A 277 -8.48 22.98 -3.55
CA LEU A 277 -9.78 22.37 -3.83
C LEU A 277 -9.69 20.85 -3.97
N PHE A 278 -8.67 20.35 -4.68
CA PHE A 278 -8.43 18.91 -4.81
C PHE A 278 -8.24 18.22 -3.45
N ILE A 279 -7.43 18.81 -2.56
CA ILE A 279 -7.22 18.30 -1.20
C ILE A 279 -8.53 18.31 -0.40
N TYR A 280 -9.30 19.39 -0.50
CA TYR A 280 -10.58 19.53 0.20
C TYR A 280 -11.57 18.44 -0.22
N PHE A 281 -11.80 18.24 -1.53
CA PHE A 281 -12.72 17.22 -2.03
C PHE A 281 -12.27 15.80 -1.69
N THR A 282 -10.96 15.54 -1.75
CA THR A 282 -10.41 14.24 -1.38
C THR A 282 -10.67 13.94 0.10
N LYS A 283 -10.47 14.92 0.99
CA LYS A 283 -10.73 14.75 2.43
C LYS A 283 -12.23 14.55 2.72
N GLN A 284 -13.11 15.28 2.03
CA GLN A 284 -14.57 15.15 2.19
C GLN A 284 -15.07 13.78 1.73
N SER A 285 -14.59 13.27 0.59
CA SER A 285 -14.93 11.93 0.09
C SER A 285 -14.55 10.83 1.09
N LEU A 286 -13.44 11.00 1.81
CA LEU A 286 -13.00 10.05 2.83
C LEU A 286 -13.88 10.08 4.09
N ILE A 287 -14.43 11.25 4.46
CA ILE A 287 -15.33 11.37 5.61
C ILE A 287 -16.68 10.71 5.31
N ASN A 288 -17.23 10.90 4.11
CA ASN A 288 -18.51 10.31 3.72
C ASN A 288 -18.48 8.78 3.54
N LYS A 289 -17.29 8.16 3.47
CA LYS A 289 -17.14 6.69 3.38
C LYS A 289 -17.17 5.98 4.74
N HIS A 290 -17.15 6.74 5.84
CA HIS A 290 -17.14 6.24 7.22
C HIS A 290 -18.41 6.65 8.01
N LEU A 291 -19.42 7.21 7.33
CA LEU A 291 -20.77 7.50 7.81
C LEU A 291 -21.75 6.56 7.09
#